data_AF-X1UV03-F1
#
_entry.id   AF-X1UV03-F1
#
_cell.length_a   1.000
_cell.length_b   1.000
_cell.length_c   1.000
_cell.angle_alpha   90.00
_cell.angle_beta   90.00
_cell.angle_gamma   90.00
#
_symmetry.space_group_name_H-M   'P 1'
#
loop_
_entity.id
_entity.type
_entity.pdbx_description
1 polymer ?
#
loop_
_entity_poly.entity_id
_entity_poly.type
_entity_poly.pdbx_seq_one_letter_code
_entity_poly.pdbx_strand_id
1 'polypeptide(L)'
;RPEFALDLYTRTYAEMENIKKRGIKEREELAKYANESIIKEILPVIDNLDKAISHALNDENSSALVEGLELTRDGLVKALEKAGLKEVEALGKPFDPNFHESVSQQIDDTVAPGHVIMELQKGYLLNGRLMRPSMVVISQGKATK
;
A
#
# COMPACT_ATOMS: atom_id res chain seq x y z
N ARG A 1 13.33 56.73 -1.88
CA ARG A 1 12.67 56.54 -3.19
C ARG A 1 11.48 55.60 -2.98
N PRO A 2 10.25 56.04 -3.28
CA PRO A 2 9.02 55.28 -2.98
C PRO A 2 8.93 53.93 -3.72
N GLU A 3 9.55 53.81 -4.90
CA GLU A 3 9.57 52.57 -5.70
C GLU A 3 10.22 51.38 -4.96
N PHE A 4 11.27 51.62 -4.15
CA PHE A 4 11.92 50.57 -3.36
C PHE A 4 11.01 50.04 -2.23
N ALA A 5 10.20 50.93 -1.62
CA ALA A 5 9.27 50.53 -0.56
C ALA A 5 8.09 49.73 -1.12
N LEU A 6 7.62 50.06 -2.32
CA LEU A 6 6.58 49.31 -3.01
C LEU A 6 7.08 47.94 -3.45
N ASP A 7 8.28 47.85 -4.03
CA ASP A 7 8.91 46.57 -4.41
C ASP A 7 9.11 45.65 -3.19
N LEU A 8 9.64 46.19 -2.09
CA LEU A 8 9.79 45.44 -0.84
C LEU A 8 8.43 44.97 -0.29
N TYR A 9 7.41 45.83 -0.35
CA TYR A 9 6.06 45.47 0.08
C TYR A 9 5.45 44.35 -0.76
N THR A 10 5.54 44.44 -2.10
CA THR A 10 5.02 43.41 -3.01
C THR A 10 5.76 42.08 -2.81
N ARG A 11 7.09 42.12 -2.64
CA ARG A 11 7.88 40.90 -2.40
C ARG A 11 7.54 40.25 -1.07
N THR A 12 7.49 41.02 0.01
CA THR A 12 7.13 40.51 1.34
C THR A 12 5.70 39.97 1.37
N TYR A 13 4.76 40.63 0.69
CA TYR A 13 3.40 40.12 0.53
C TYR A 13 3.37 38.78 -0.21
N ALA A 14 4.11 38.66 -1.32
CA ALA A 14 4.22 37.41 -2.08
C ALA A 14 4.88 36.29 -1.26
N GLU A 15 5.93 36.60 -0.48
CA GLU A 15 6.56 35.67 0.45
C GLU A 15 5.56 35.18 1.51
N MET A 16 4.76 36.08 2.10
CA MET A 16 3.71 35.72 3.06
C MET A 16 2.62 34.83 2.44
N GLU A 17 2.19 35.13 1.22
CA GLU A 17 1.19 34.31 0.51
C GLU A 17 1.72 32.90 0.22
N ASN A 18 3.00 32.80 -0.18
CA ASN A 18 3.66 31.51 -0.41
C ASN A 18 3.80 30.69 0.87
N ILE A 19 4.15 31.32 2.00
CA ILE A 19 4.21 30.67 3.32
C ILE A 19 2.82 30.18 3.73
N LYS A 20 1.78 30.99 3.55
CA LYS A 20 0.40 30.59 3.87
C LYS A 20 -0.05 29.39 3.04
N LYS A 21 0.17 29.41 1.72
CA LYS A 21 -0.15 28.29 0.82
C LYS A 21 0.60 27.01 1.21
N ARG A 22 1.89 27.14 1.56
CA ARG A 22 2.71 26.02 2.03
C ARG A 22 2.17 25.43 3.34
N GLY A 23 1.85 26.28 4.31
CA GLY A 23 1.31 25.83 5.60
C GLY A 23 -0.04 25.13 5.48
N ILE A 24 -0.90 25.54 4.55
CA ILE A 24 -2.15 24.82 4.26
C ILE A 24 -1.85 23.43 3.72
N LYS A 25 -0.96 23.32 2.72
CA LYS A 25 -0.57 22.04 2.12
C LYS A 25 0.06 21.09 3.14
N GLU A 26 0.96 21.58 3.98
CA GLU A 26 1.59 20.78 5.05
C GLU A 26 0.55 20.26 6.06
N ARG A 27 -0.43 21.08 6.44
CA ARG A 27 -1.52 20.64 7.34
C ARG A 27 -2.40 19.57 6.69
N GLU A 28 -2.69 19.70 5.41
CA GLU A 28 -3.45 18.70 4.66
C GLU A 28 -2.67 17.37 4.54
N GLU A 29 -1.37 17.44 4.28
CA GLU A 29 -0.50 16.25 4.24
C GLU A 29 -0.44 15.58 5.62
N LEU A 30 -0.20 16.34 6.69
CA LEU A 30 -0.21 15.81 8.05
C LEU A 30 -1.54 15.14 8.40
N ALA A 31 -2.67 15.72 8.02
CA ALA A 31 -3.98 15.12 8.26
C ALA A 31 -4.18 13.81 7.48
N LYS A 32 -3.71 13.75 6.21
CA LYS A 32 -3.81 12.55 5.37
C LYS A 32 -2.96 11.39 5.90
N TYR A 33 -1.82 11.67 6.53
CA TYR A 33 -0.86 10.65 6.98
C TYR A 33 -0.78 10.52 8.51
N ALA A 34 -1.66 11.17 9.27
CA ALA A 34 -1.66 11.09 10.73
C ALA A 34 -1.81 9.65 11.25
N ASN A 35 -2.57 8.81 10.53
CA ASN A 35 -2.83 7.42 10.90
C ASN A 35 -1.77 6.44 10.34
N GLU A 36 -0.76 6.93 9.64
CA GLU A 36 0.24 6.11 8.93
C GLU A 36 0.90 5.08 9.85
N SER A 37 1.36 5.51 11.03
CA SER A 37 2.03 4.64 12.01
C SER A 37 1.12 3.53 12.52
N ILE A 38 -0.10 3.87 12.93
CA ILE A 38 -1.07 2.92 13.47
C ILE A 38 -1.47 1.90 12.41
N ILE A 39 -1.75 2.36 11.18
CA ILE A 39 -2.10 1.46 10.08
C ILE A 39 -0.95 0.49 9.80
N LYS A 40 0.30 0.97 9.81
CA LYS A 40 1.49 0.14 9.61
C LYS A 40 1.62 -0.96 10.66
N GLU A 41 1.29 -0.66 11.93
CA GLU A 41 1.30 -1.63 13.03
C GLU A 41 0.14 -2.64 12.95
N ILE A 42 -0.96 -2.28 12.28
CA ILE A 42 -2.12 -3.17 12.08
C ILE A 42 -1.88 -4.14 10.91
N LEU A 43 -1.07 -3.79 9.90
CA LEU A 43 -0.84 -4.68 8.74
C LEU A 43 -0.40 -6.11 9.11
N PRO A 44 0.52 -6.33 10.07
CA PRO A 44 0.86 -7.68 10.53
C PRO A 44 -0.31 -8.46 11.13
N VAL A 45 -1.31 -7.77 11.70
CA VAL A 45 -2.52 -8.41 12.24
C VAL A 45 -3.36 -8.98 11.09
N ILE A 46 -3.50 -8.24 9.99
CA ILE A 46 -4.17 -8.74 8.78
C ILE A 46 -3.42 -9.94 8.21
N ASP A 47 -2.08 -9.84 8.11
CA ASP A 47 -1.27 -10.95 7.59
C ASP A 47 -1.41 -12.22 8.45
N ASN A 48 -1.52 -12.06 9.77
CA ASN A 48 -1.74 -13.19 10.67
C ASN A 48 -3.16 -13.77 10.55
N LEU A 49 -4.17 -12.94 10.28
CA LEU A 49 -5.52 -13.42 9.98
C LEU A 49 -5.53 -14.20 8.66
N ASP A 50 -4.90 -13.69 7.61
CA ASP A 50 -4.78 -14.37 6.31
C ASP A 50 -4.05 -15.73 6.47
N LYS A 51 -2.98 -15.77 7.28
CA LYS A 51 -2.31 -17.04 7.65
C LYS A 51 -3.22 -17.99 8.42
N ALA A 52 -3.95 -17.49 9.42
CA ALA A 52 -4.87 -18.31 10.21
C ALA A 52 -5.96 -18.93 9.33
N ILE A 53 -6.54 -18.16 8.41
CA ILE A 53 -7.49 -18.64 7.40
C ILE A 53 -6.85 -19.74 6.54
N SER A 54 -5.64 -19.50 6.02
CA SER A 54 -4.93 -20.48 5.17
C SER A 54 -4.64 -21.80 5.89
N HIS A 55 -4.37 -21.77 7.19
CA HIS A 55 -4.15 -22.96 8.00
C HIS A 55 -5.46 -23.70 8.30
N ALA A 56 -6.52 -22.96 8.65
CA ALA A 56 -7.83 -23.52 8.98
C ALA A 56 -8.53 -24.18 7.77
N LEU A 57 -8.26 -23.73 6.55
CA LEU A 57 -8.76 -24.37 5.32
C LEU A 57 -8.30 -25.83 5.14
N ASN A 58 -7.23 -26.25 5.82
CA ASN A 58 -6.73 -27.63 5.76
C ASN A 58 -7.42 -28.59 6.75
N ASP A 59 -8.34 -28.10 7.58
CA ASP A 59 -9.07 -28.90 8.57
C ASP A 59 -10.57 -28.94 8.23
N GLU A 60 -11.07 -30.12 7.85
CA GLU A 60 -12.45 -30.34 7.38
C GLU A 60 -13.53 -29.92 8.39
N ASN A 61 -13.20 -29.83 9.69
CA ASN A 61 -14.14 -29.42 10.74
C ASN A 61 -14.13 -27.92 11.05
N SER A 62 -13.36 -27.11 10.31
CA SER A 62 -13.12 -25.69 10.64
C SER A 62 -13.96 -24.69 9.84
N SER A 63 -14.93 -25.14 9.04
CA SER A 63 -15.71 -24.28 8.12
C SER A 63 -16.32 -23.04 8.79
N ALA A 64 -17.00 -23.18 9.92
CA ALA A 64 -17.63 -22.04 10.60
C ALA A 64 -16.60 -21.06 11.20
N LEU A 65 -15.42 -21.57 11.58
CA LEU A 65 -14.32 -20.74 12.08
C LEU A 65 -13.68 -19.93 10.95
N VAL A 66 -13.46 -20.57 9.79
CA VAL A 66 -12.95 -19.91 8.58
C VAL A 66 -13.87 -18.76 8.18
N GLU A 67 -15.18 -19.01 8.11
CA GLU A 67 -16.17 -17.97 7.76
C GLU A 67 -16.11 -16.79 8.74
N GLY A 68 -16.03 -17.05 10.05
CA GLY A 68 -15.92 -15.99 11.06
C GLY A 68 -14.63 -15.16 10.93
N LEU A 69 -13.51 -15.83 10.58
CA LEU A 69 -12.23 -15.16 10.34
C LEU A 69 -12.26 -14.31 9.07
N GLU A 70 -12.83 -14.82 7.99
CA GLU A 70 -13.00 -14.08 6.72
C GLU A 70 -13.86 -12.83 6.92
N LEU A 71 -15.00 -12.95 7.62
CA LEU A 71 -15.86 -11.81 7.93
C LEU A 71 -15.13 -10.74 8.76
N THR A 72 -14.32 -11.17 9.74
CA THR A 72 -13.54 -10.26 10.58
C THR A 72 -12.46 -9.55 9.77
N ARG A 73 -11.74 -10.31 8.93
CA ARG A 73 -10.71 -9.80 8.03
C ARG A 73 -11.27 -8.78 7.04
N ASP A 74 -12.42 -9.08 6.44
CA ASP A 74 -13.11 -8.17 5.52
C ASP A 74 -13.63 -6.90 6.22
N GLY A 75 -14.16 -7.04 7.44
CA GLY A 75 -14.56 -5.89 8.26
C GLY A 75 -13.39 -4.95 8.56
N LEU A 76 -12.23 -5.52 8.90
CA LEU A 76 -11.00 -4.78 9.16
C LEU A 76 -10.47 -4.08 7.89
N VAL A 77 -10.39 -4.79 6.76
CA VAL A 77 -9.93 -4.22 5.49
C VAL A 77 -10.85 -3.06 5.06
N LYS A 78 -12.18 -3.25 5.10
CA LYS A 78 -13.15 -2.18 4.79
C LYS A 78 -13.02 -0.96 5.70
N ALA A 79 -12.68 -1.14 6.97
CA ALA A 79 -12.43 -0.04 7.89
C ALA A 79 -11.18 0.75 7.49
N LEU A 80 -10.10 0.06 7.09
CA LEU A 80 -8.86 0.67 6.67
C LEU A 80 -8.97 1.33 5.28
N GLU A 81 -9.77 0.78 4.38
CA GLU A 81 -10.08 1.40 3.09
C GLU A 81 -10.72 2.78 3.25
N LYS A 82 -11.63 2.93 4.21
CA LYS A 82 -12.23 4.22 4.57
C LYS A 82 -11.20 5.21 5.12
N ALA A 83 -10.13 4.72 5.75
CA ALA A 83 -9.00 5.53 6.20
C ALA A 83 -8.00 5.87 5.07
N GLY A 84 -8.25 5.41 3.85
CA GLY A 84 -7.43 5.69 2.67
C GLY A 84 -6.41 4.60 2.32
N LEU A 85 -6.48 3.44 2.98
CA LEU A 85 -5.67 2.27 2.61
C LEU A 85 -6.18 1.65 1.30
N LYS A 86 -5.27 1.24 0.42
CA LYS A 86 -5.58 0.50 -0.80
C LYS A 86 -4.61 -0.65 -0.94
N GLU A 87 -5.12 -1.82 -1.31
CA GLU A 87 -4.29 -2.98 -1.62
C GLU A 87 -3.57 -2.77 -2.97
N VAL A 88 -2.33 -3.26 -3.06
CA VAL A 88 -1.58 -3.33 -4.31
C VAL A 88 -1.94 -4.64 -5.00
N GLU A 89 -2.63 -4.56 -6.13
CA GLU A 89 -2.97 -5.72 -6.94
C GLU A 89 -1.71 -6.27 -7.64
N ALA A 90 -1.09 -7.30 -7.06
CA ALA A 90 0.14 -7.88 -7.60
C ALA A 90 -0.10 -9.14 -8.46
N LEU A 91 -1.01 -10.02 -8.05
CA LEU A 91 -1.20 -11.33 -8.68
C LEU A 91 -1.54 -11.23 -10.18
N GLY A 92 -0.79 -11.92 -11.03
CA GLY A 92 -0.99 -11.94 -12.48
C GLY A 92 -0.57 -10.68 -13.23
N LYS A 93 -0.10 -9.63 -12.53
CA LYS A 93 0.40 -8.39 -13.16
C LYS A 93 1.90 -8.48 -13.46
N PRO A 94 2.42 -7.66 -14.39
CA PRO A 94 3.84 -7.48 -14.57
C PRO A 94 4.48 -6.96 -13.27
N PHE A 95 5.68 -7.45 -12.97
CA PHE A 95 6.44 -7.00 -11.80
C PHE A 95 6.83 -5.53 -11.94
N ASP A 96 6.47 -4.71 -10.95
CA ASP A 96 6.89 -3.31 -10.84
C ASP A 96 7.72 -3.12 -9.56
N PRO A 97 9.03 -2.81 -9.67
CA PRO A 97 9.89 -2.55 -8.50
C PRO A 97 9.40 -1.43 -7.58
N ASN A 98 8.53 -0.53 -8.05
CA ASN A 98 7.99 0.55 -7.22
C ASN A 98 6.91 0.06 -6.25
N PHE A 99 6.26 -1.07 -6.54
CA PHE A 99 5.14 -1.58 -5.75
C PHE A 99 5.35 -3.02 -5.25
N HIS A 100 6.28 -3.75 -5.84
CA HIS A 100 6.52 -5.16 -5.58
C HIS A 100 7.96 -5.42 -5.12
N GLU A 101 8.11 -6.35 -4.18
CA GLU A 101 9.37 -6.90 -3.72
C GLU A 101 9.45 -8.37 -4.12
N SER A 102 10.36 -8.71 -5.04
CA SER A 102 10.51 -10.09 -5.49
C SER A 102 11.32 -10.89 -4.45
N VAL A 103 10.68 -11.91 -3.87
CA VAL A 103 11.30 -12.79 -2.88
C VAL A 103 11.97 -14.00 -3.54
N SER A 104 11.35 -14.51 -4.61
CA SER A 104 11.88 -15.63 -5.39
C SER A 104 11.40 -15.57 -6.83
N GLN A 105 12.03 -16.39 -7.66
CA GLN A 105 11.63 -16.61 -9.04
C GLN A 105 11.33 -18.10 -9.23
N GLN A 106 10.27 -18.41 -9.97
CA GLN A 106 9.85 -19.78 -10.24
C GLN A 106 9.66 -20.00 -11.74
N ILE A 107 9.98 -21.20 -12.20
CA ILE A 107 9.69 -21.62 -13.58
C ILE A 107 8.19 -21.91 -13.64
N ASP A 108 7.49 -21.15 -14.46
CA ASP A 108 6.07 -21.35 -14.72
C ASP A 108 5.81 -21.16 -16.22
N ASP A 109 5.33 -22.22 -16.86
CA ASP A 109 5.07 -22.26 -18.29
C ASP A 109 3.71 -21.63 -18.66
N THR A 110 2.87 -21.33 -17.65
CA THR A 110 1.52 -20.77 -17.80
C THR A 110 1.51 -19.24 -17.67
N VAL A 111 2.49 -18.67 -16.97
CA VAL A 111 2.60 -17.23 -16.71
C VAL A 111 3.80 -16.65 -17.44
N ALA A 112 3.60 -15.52 -18.14
CA ALA A 112 4.64 -14.85 -18.90
C ALA A 112 5.86 -14.46 -18.03
N PRO A 113 7.10 -14.51 -18.55
CA PRO A 113 8.28 -14.09 -17.80
C PRO A 113 8.11 -12.69 -17.23
N GLY A 114 8.59 -12.47 -16.00
CA GLY A 114 8.51 -11.18 -15.31
C GLY A 114 7.12 -10.81 -14.79
N HIS A 115 6.14 -11.71 -14.84
CA HIS A 115 4.84 -11.51 -14.19
C HIS A 115 4.81 -12.19 -12.82
N VAL A 116 3.97 -11.67 -11.92
CA VAL A 116 3.76 -12.21 -10.58
C VAL A 116 2.90 -13.48 -10.68
N ILE A 117 3.46 -14.59 -10.21
CA ILE A 117 2.77 -15.89 -10.13
C ILE A 117 2.01 -16.01 -8.82
N MET A 118 2.61 -15.52 -7.72
CA MET A 118 2.06 -15.66 -6.39
C MET A 118 2.41 -14.44 -5.54
N GLU A 119 1.46 -14.02 -4.72
CA GLU A 119 1.64 -12.99 -3.69
C GLU A 119 1.74 -13.67 -2.33
N LEU A 120 2.90 -13.55 -1.67
CA LEU A 120 3.17 -14.11 -0.34
C LEU A 120 2.68 -13.18 0.77
N GLN A 121 2.74 -11.88 0.52
CA GLN A 121 2.32 -10.85 1.45
C GLN A 121 1.77 -9.66 0.67
N LYS A 122 0.55 -9.24 1.02
CA LYS A 122 -0.15 -8.15 0.36
C LYS A 122 0.57 -6.81 0.55
N GLY A 123 0.69 -6.04 -0.52
CA GLY A 123 1.20 -4.67 -0.49
C GLY A 123 0.07 -3.67 -0.26
N TYR A 124 0.39 -2.51 0.30
CA TYR A 124 -0.61 -1.48 0.58
C TYR A 124 -0.09 -0.06 0.31
N LEU A 125 -1.02 0.79 -0.12
CA LEU A 125 -0.87 2.22 -0.36
C LEU A 125 -1.77 2.98 0.61
N LEU A 126 -1.26 4.00 1.29
CA LEU A 126 -2.06 4.92 2.10
C LEU A 126 -2.15 6.24 1.36
N ASN A 127 -3.35 6.66 0.95
CA ASN A 127 -3.58 7.92 0.24
C ASN A 127 -2.64 8.16 -0.97
N GLY A 128 -2.23 7.07 -1.64
CA GLY A 128 -1.30 7.09 -2.79
C GLY A 128 0.18 6.95 -2.45
N ARG A 129 0.57 6.93 -1.17
CA ARG A 129 1.93 6.67 -0.72
C ARG A 129 2.14 5.18 -0.42
N LEU A 130 3.24 4.61 -0.89
CA LEU A 130 3.59 3.22 -0.61
C LEU A 130 3.90 3.03 0.87
N MET A 131 3.11 2.17 1.53
CA MET A 131 3.32 1.78 2.93
C MET A 131 4.22 0.56 3.05
N ARG A 132 3.93 -0.44 2.22
CA ARG A 132 4.63 -1.72 2.15
C ARG A 132 4.47 -2.28 0.73
N PRO A 133 5.55 -2.73 0.07
CA PRO A 133 5.44 -3.42 -1.21
C PRO A 133 4.79 -4.80 -1.04
N SER A 134 4.16 -5.31 -2.10
CA SER A 134 3.72 -6.71 -2.13
C SER A 134 4.94 -7.63 -2.25
N MET A 135 5.06 -8.62 -1.37
CA MET A 135 6.09 -9.65 -1.53
C MET A 135 5.59 -10.71 -2.51
N VAL A 136 6.33 -10.90 -3.60
CA VAL A 136 5.87 -11.67 -4.75
C VAL A 136 6.88 -12.69 -5.23
N VAL A 137 6.36 -13.75 -5.84
CA VAL A 137 7.11 -14.71 -6.65
C VAL A 137 6.87 -14.39 -8.12
N ILE A 138 7.94 -14.24 -8.89
CA ILE A 138 7.86 -13.89 -10.31
C ILE A 138 8.18 -15.09 -11.22
N SER A 139 7.60 -15.10 -12.41
CA SER A 139 7.86 -16.13 -13.42
C SER A 139 9.19 -15.90 -14.12
N GLN A 140 9.99 -16.95 -14.24
CA GLN A 140 11.14 -17.00 -15.16
C GLN A 140 10.72 -17.37 -16.60
N GLY A 141 9.44 -17.70 -16.81
CA GLY A 141 8.92 -18.27 -18.06
C GLY A 141 9.31 -19.74 -18.23
N LYS A 142 9.21 -20.22 -19.48
CA LYS A 142 9.60 -21.59 -19.84
C LYS A 142 11.08 -21.81 -19.59
N ALA A 143 11.41 -22.96 -18.99
CA ALA A 143 12.78 -23.42 -18.88
C ALA A 143 13.44 -23.45 -20.27
N THR A 144 14.34 -22.50 -20.56
CA THR A 144 15.21 -22.58 -21.72
C THR A 144 16.12 -23.78 -21.52
N LYS A 145 15.84 -24.84 -22.27
CA LYS A 145 16.65 -26.05 -22.36
C LYS A 145 17.84 -25.82 -23.29
#